data_AF-A0A935U9K2-F1
#
_entry.id   AF-A0A935U9K2-F1
#
_cell.length_a   1.000
_cell.length_b   1.000
_cell.length_c   1.000
_cell.angle_alpha   90.00
_cell.angle_beta   90.00
_cell.angle_gamma   90.00
#
_symmetry.space_group_name_H-M   'P 1'
#
loop_
_entity.id
_entity.type
_entity.pdbx_description
1 polymer ?
#
loop_
_entity_poly.entity_id
_entity_poly.type
_entity_poly.pdbx_seq_one_letter_code
_entity_poly.pdbx_strand_id
1 'polypeptide(L)'
;MICEALSDRMPAVARGEASWDSEEAAHLGLCQDCQLEWRLVAPIARAARPAPTMDVERIAAAVHAAVQPMPAVVSIASRRRWSRALVGLAAAAGIALTVYLPTRPEPATDVAVVPTRAVTTIPELDALLEDELKLVLAAVQEEAPAPVLTPGPLPRLDDLTETELQQLLNTVEG
;
A
#
# COMPACT_ATOMS: atom_id res chain seq x y z
N MET A 1 -16.32 15.73 27.07
CA MET A 1 -15.37 15.11 26.10
C MET A 1 -14.84 16.09 25.06
N ILE A 2 -13.56 15.96 24.66
CA ILE A 2 -12.91 16.75 23.59
C ILE A 2 -12.78 15.85 22.34
N CYS A 3 -13.06 16.37 21.14
CA CYS A 3 -13.06 15.59 19.88
C CYS A 3 -11.73 14.84 19.64
N GLU A 4 -10.60 15.47 19.97
CA GLU A 4 -9.26 14.90 19.83
C GLU A 4 -9.10 13.56 20.56
N ALA A 5 -9.57 13.48 21.81
CA ALA A 5 -9.52 12.24 22.58
C ALA A 5 -10.39 11.13 21.98
N LEU A 6 -11.50 11.50 21.32
CA LEU A 6 -12.37 10.54 20.64
C LEU A 6 -11.74 10.05 19.33
N SER A 7 -11.11 10.95 18.56
CA SER A 7 -10.37 10.67 17.32
C SER A 7 -9.26 9.64 17.54
N ASP A 8 -8.41 9.84 18.56
CA ASP A 8 -7.30 8.93 18.89
C ASP A 8 -7.76 7.49 19.17
N ARG A 9 -8.98 7.34 19.66
CA ARG A 9 -9.56 6.03 20.00
C ARG A 9 -10.25 5.34 18.84
N MET A 10 -10.67 6.07 17.80
CA MET A 10 -11.41 5.51 16.67
C MET A 10 -10.72 4.31 16.01
N PRO A 11 -9.39 4.33 15.73
CA PRO A 11 -8.75 3.19 15.08
C PRO A 11 -8.82 1.92 15.95
N ALA A 12 -8.61 2.04 17.25
CA ALA A 12 -8.64 0.90 18.18
C ALA A 12 -10.06 0.31 18.30
N VAL A 13 -11.09 1.16 18.39
CA VAL A 13 -12.48 0.69 18.43
C VAL A 13 -12.90 0.08 17.08
N ALA A 14 -12.45 0.65 15.96
CA ALA A 14 -12.73 0.12 14.64
C ALA A 14 -12.12 -1.27 14.40
N ARG A 15 -10.92 -1.53 14.96
CA ARG A 15 -10.26 -2.85 14.95
C ARG A 15 -10.84 -3.84 15.96
N GLY A 16 -11.74 -3.40 16.84
CA GLY A 16 -12.29 -4.23 17.92
C GLY A 16 -11.33 -4.45 19.09
N GLU A 17 -10.27 -3.65 19.20
CA GLU A 17 -9.30 -3.67 20.31
C GLU A 17 -9.84 -2.93 21.55
N ALA A 18 -10.80 -2.03 21.35
CA ALA A 18 -11.48 -1.27 22.39
C ALA A 18 -12.98 -1.14 22.08
N SER A 19 -13.75 -0.64 23.04
CA SER A 19 -15.16 -0.29 22.87
C SER A 19 -15.41 1.16 23.29
N TRP A 20 -16.45 1.77 22.73
CA TRP A 20 -16.95 3.06 23.21
C TRP A 20 -17.57 2.92 24.59
N ASP A 21 -17.22 3.83 25.49
CA ASP A 21 -18.01 4.04 26.69
C ASP A 21 -19.30 4.84 26.39
N SER A 22 -20.15 5.02 27.40
CA SER A 22 -21.43 5.71 27.22
C SER A 22 -21.30 7.20 26.92
N GLU A 23 -20.27 7.88 27.45
CA GLU A 23 -20.03 9.29 27.16
C GLU A 23 -19.50 9.45 25.73
N GLU A 24 -18.61 8.56 25.30
CA GLU A 24 -18.02 8.52 23.96
C GLU A 24 -19.09 8.25 22.90
N ALA A 25 -19.94 7.27 23.14
CA ALA A 25 -21.06 6.96 22.26
C ALA A 25 -22.05 8.13 22.16
N ALA A 26 -22.34 8.81 23.27
CA ALA A 26 -23.19 10.00 23.28
C ALA A 26 -22.57 11.15 22.49
N HIS A 27 -21.25 11.40 22.64
CA HIS A 27 -20.54 12.43 21.89
C HIS A 27 -20.54 12.13 20.39
N LEU A 28 -20.23 10.90 20.00
CA LEU A 28 -20.29 10.46 18.59
C LEU A 28 -21.70 10.60 18.00
N GLY A 29 -22.75 10.42 18.80
CA GLY A 29 -24.14 10.64 18.37
C GLY A 29 -24.52 12.11 18.13
N LEU A 30 -23.83 13.06 18.78
CA LEU A 30 -24.17 14.48 18.75
C LEU A 30 -23.24 15.33 17.88
N CYS A 31 -21.96 14.95 17.74
CA CYS A 31 -20.94 15.72 17.04
C CYS A 31 -20.80 15.29 15.58
N GLN A 32 -21.16 16.16 14.64
CA GLN A 32 -21.13 15.87 13.20
C GLN A 32 -19.71 15.59 12.69
N ASP A 33 -18.71 16.33 13.17
CA ASP A 33 -17.32 16.17 12.74
C ASP A 33 -16.78 14.79 13.13
N CYS A 34 -17.03 14.37 14.37
CA CYS A 34 -16.65 13.03 14.84
C CYS A 34 -17.37 11.92 14.05
N GLN A 35 -18.61 12.14 13.61
CA GLN A 35 -19.32 11.17 12.76
C GLN A 35 -18.70 11.06 11.38
N LEU A 36 -18.29 12.19 10.78
CA LEU A 36 -17.62 12.21 9.49
C LEU A 36 -16.26 11.52 9.58
N GLU A 37 -15.48 11.84 10.61
CA GLU A 37 -14.19 11.21 10.86
C GLU A 37 -14.36 9.69 11.08
N TRP A 38 -15.34 9.25 11.87
CA TRP A 38 -15.61 7.84 12.07
C TRP A 38 -15.94 7.10 10.77
N ARG A 39 -16.71 7.72 9.86
CA ARG A 39 -17.03 7.15 8.53
C ARG A 39 -15.77 6.95 7.67
N LEU A 40 -14.74 7.78 7.84
CA LEU A 40 -13.47 7.68 7.13
C LEU A 40 -12.52 6.67 7.79
N VAL A 41 -12.33 6.78 9.11
CA VAL A 41 -11.35 5.99 9.87
C VAL A 41 -11.78 4.52 10.00
N ALA A 42 -13.05 4.26 10.28
CA ALA A 42 -13.52 2.91 10.57
C ALA A 42 -13.27 1.88 9.44
N PRO A 43 -13.59 2.15 8.16
CA PRO A 43 -13.31 1.19 7.09
C PRO A 43 -11.80 0.97 6.87
N ILE A 44 -10.99 2.03 6.96
CA ILE A 44 -9.53 1.94 6.80
C ILE A 44 -8.94 1.09 7.91
N ALA A 45 -9.31 1.36 9.16
CA ALA A 45 -8.81 0.63 10.32
C ALA A 45 -9.25 -0.85 10.32
N ARG A 46 -10.47 -1.16 9.86
CA ARG A 46 -10.95 -2.55 9.70
C ARG A 46 -10.24 -3.30 8.58
N ALA A 47 -9.90 -2.61 7.49
CA ALA A 47 -9.19 -3.20 6.36
C ALA A 47 -7.68 -3.33 6.61
N ALA A 48 -7.13 -2.53 7.51
CA ALA A 48 -5.73 -2.58 7.89
C ALA A 48 -5.39 -3.97 8.44
N ARG A 49 -4.51 -4.67 7.73
CA ARG A 49 -3.89 -5.87 8.29
C ARG A 49 -2.95 -5.45 9.42
N PRO A 50 -2.84 -6.25 10.49
CA PRO A 50 -1.79 -6.01 11.48
C PRO A 50 -0.46 -5.92 10.75
N ALA A 51 0.32 -4.87 11.05
CA ALA A 51 1.65 -4.73 10.50
C ALA A 51 2.42 -6.03 10.79
N PRO A 52 3.16 -6.58 9.81
CA PRO A 52 4.00 -7.74 10.09
C PRO A 52 4.93 -7.38 11.25
N THR A 53 4.99 -8.25 12.26
CA THR A 53 5.92 -8.10 13.36
C THR A 53 7.33 -8.14 12.79
N MET A 54 8.00 -6.99 12.73
CA MET A 54 9.40 -6.92 12.30
C MET A 54 10.27 -7.38 13.47
N ASP A 55 10.90 -8.53 13.29
CA ASP A 55 11.91 -9.04 14.22
C ASP A 55 13.22 -8.27 13.98
N VAL A 56 13.40 -7.21 14.78
CA VAL A 56 14.50 -6.26 14.64
C VAL A 56 15.84 -6.97 14.87
N GLU A 57 15.88 -7.91 15.81
CA GLU A 57 17.05 -8.72 16.11
C GLU A 57 17.44 -9.61 14.92
N ARG A 58 16.47 -10.25 14.27
CA ARG A 58 16.69 -11.05 13.06
C ARG A 58 17.14 -10.19 11.89
N ILE A 59 16.56 -9.00 11.72
CA ILE A 59 16.97 -8.05 10.66
C ILE A 59 18.40 -7.59 10.91
N ALA A 60 18.74 -7.21 12.14
CA ALA A 60 20.10 -6.81 12.51
C ALA A 60 21.10 -7.95 12.29
N ALA A 61 20.76 -9.19 12.67
CA ALA A 61 21.60 -10.35 12.41
C ALA A 61 21.79 -10.62 10.91
N ALA A 62 20.75 -10.49 10.09
CA ALA A 62 20.82 -10.66 8.65
C ALA A 62 21.69 -9.58 7.98
N VAL A 63 21.57 -8.33 8.41
CA VAL A 63 22.42 -7.23 7.93
C VAL A 63 23.87 -7.45 8.33
N HIS A 64 24.14 -7.83 9.58
CA HIS A 64 25.50 -8.16 10.03
C HIS A 64 26.10 -9.33 9.25
N ALA A 65 25.33 -10.37 8.97
CA ALA A 65 25.78 -11.51 8.16
C ALA A 65 26.05 -11.12 6.69
N ALA A 66 25.27 -10.20 6.12
CA ALA A 66 25.46 -9.72 4.75
C ALA A 66 26.67 -8.78 4.58
N VAL A 67 27.01 -8.02 5.63
CA VAL A 67 28.17 -7.10 5.63
C VAL A 67 29.49 -7.84 5.88
N GLN A 68 29.45 -9.04 6.46
CA GLN A 68 30.67 -9.83 6.60
C GLN A 68 31.17 -10.27 5.22
N PRO A 69 32.47 -10.07 4.92
CA PRO A 69 33.04 -10.52 3.66
C PRO A 69 32.86 -12.04 3.55
N MET A 70 32.07 -12.46 2.56
CA MET A 70 31.92 -13.88 2.21
C MET A 70 33.32 -14.51 2.11
N PRO A 71 33.64 -15.58 2.85
CA PRO A 71 34.86 -16.32 2.59
C PRO A 71 34.79 -16.82 1.14
N ALA A 72 35.88 -16.58 0.41
CA ALA A 72 36.02 -16.88 -1.01
C ALA A 72 35.42 -18.25 -1.35
N VAL A 73 34.51 -18.23 -2.32
CA VAL A 73 33.78 -19.38 -2.86
C VAL A 73 34.73 -20.57 -3.05
N VAL A 74 34.49 -21.65 -2.29
CA VAL A 74 35.14 -22.94 -2.53
C VAL A 74 34.83 -23.35 -3.97
N SER A 75 35.90 -23.55 -4.74
CA SER A 75 35.88 -23.68 -6.19
C SER A 75 34.82 -24.67 -6.70
N ILE A 76 33.99 -24.19 -7.64
CA ILE A 76 32.89 -24.91 -8.30
C ILE A 76 33.42 -25.97 -9.30
N ALA A 77 34.70 -26.36 -9.22
CA ALA A 77 35.33 -27.25 -10.18
C ALA A 77 34.87 -28.72 -10.08
N SER A 78 34.37 -29.19 -8.92
CA SER A 78 34.05 -30.62 -8.73
C SER A 78 32.61 -31.03 -9.06
N ARG A 79 31.66 -30.08 -9.20
CA ARG A 79 30.23 -30.39 -9.41
C ARG A 79 29.83 -30.68 -10.86
N ARG A 80 30.67 -30.35 -11.86
CA ARG A 80 30.33 -30.49 -13.29
C ARG A 80 30.23 -31.94 -13.78
N ARG A 81 30.78 -32.92 -13.03
CA ARG A 81 30.67 -34.35 -13.36
C ARG A 81 29.38 -35.01 -12.87
N TRP A 82 28.71 -34.45 -11.85
CA TRP A 82 27.56 -35.10 -11.19
C TRP A 82 26.21 -34.57 -11.72
N SER A 83 26.18 -33.41 -12.38
CA SER A 83 24.95 -32.81 -12.90
C SER A 83 24.37 -33.51 -14.14
N ARG A 84 25.13 -34.37 -14.84
CA ARG A 84 24.60 -35.15 -15.98
C ARG A 84 23.76 -36.35 -15.55
N ALA A 85 23.96 -36.88 -14.34
CA ALA A 85 23.21 -38.04 -13.87
C ALA A 85 21.83 -37.67 -13.28
N LEU A 86 21.65 -36.45 -12.78
CA LEU A 86 20.44 -36.05 -12.05
C LEU A 86 19.36 -35.39 -12.92
N VAL A 87 19.68 -34.90 -14.13
CA VAL A 87 18.69 -34.30 -15.05
C VAL A 87 17.71 -35.36 -15.59
N GLY A 88 18.12 -36.64 -15.66
CA GLY A 88 17.24 -37.74 -16.08
C GLY A 88 16.16 -38.13 -15.07
N LEU A 89 16.32 -37.81 -13.78
CA LEU A 89 15.45 -38.31 -12.72
C LEU A 89 14.37 -37.31 -12.27
N ALA A 90 14.56 -36.01 -12.52
CA ALA A 90 13.60 -34.96 -12.15
C ALA A 90 12.35 -34.91 -13.07
N ALA A 91 12.46 -35.38 -14.32
CA ALA A 91 11.34 -35.35 -15.28
C ALA A 91 10.20 -36.33 -14.91
N ALA A 92 10.51 -37.43 -14.20
CA ALA A 92 9.50 -38.43 -13.85
C ALA A 92 8.66 -38.06 -12.61
N ALA A 93 9.21 -37.28 -11.67
CA ALA A 93 8.51 -36.95 -10.43
C ALA A 93 7.43 -35.85 -10.61
N GLY A 94 7.61 -34.94 -11.56
CA GLY A 94 6.65 -33.86 -11.82
C GLY A 94 5.32 -34.35 -12.42
N ILE A 95 5.36 -35.42 -13.21
CA ILE A 95 4.17 -35.97 -13.89
C ILE A 95 3.34 -36.84 -12.92
N ALA A 96 3.96 -37.47 -11.93
CA ALA A 96 3.23 -38.27 -10.94
C ALA A 96 2.44 -37.40 -9.93
N LEU A 97 2.90 -36.18 -9.64
CA LEU A 97 2.26 -35.33 -8.62
C LEU A 97 0.97 -34.66 -9.11
N THR A 98 0.81 -34.44 -10.42
CA THR A 98 -0.38 -33.77 -10.98
C THR A 98 -1.58 -34.71 -11.13
N VAL A 99 -1.36 -36.03 -11.15
CA VAL A 99 -2.44 -37.03 -11.31
C VAL A 99 -3.00 -37.50 -9.95
N TYR A 100 -2.28 -37.28 -8.84
CA TYR A 100 -2.64 -37.83 -7.53
C TYR A 100 -3.23 -36.81 -6.54
N LEU A 101 -3.45 -35.54 -6.90
CA LEU A 101 -4.21 -34.62 -6.05
C LEU A 101 -5.71 -34.68 -6.40
N PRO A 102 -6.56 -35.32 -5.57
CA PRO A 102 -8.00 -35.27 -5.76
C PRO A 102 -8.51 -33.85 -5.55
N THR A 103 -9.16 -33.33 -6.59
CA THR A 103 -9.95 -32.11 -6.60
C THR A 103 -11.06 -32.21 -5.55
N ARG A 104 -10.97 -31.41 -4.48
CA ARG A 104 -12.12 -31.15 -3.63
C ARG A 104 -13.10 -30.25 -4.40
N PRO A 105 -14.41 -30.54 -4.39
CA PRO A 105 -15.41 -29.64 -4.95
C PRO A 105 -15.54 -28.41 -4.03
N GLU A 106 -15.34 -27.23 -4.60
CA GLU A 106 -15.64 -25.94 -3.95
C GLU A 106 -17.17 -25.77 -3.80
N PRO A 107 -17.65 -25.21 -2.68
CA PRO A 107 -19.01 -24.69 -2.61
C PRO A 107 -19.11 -23.38 -3.41
N ALA A 108 -20.09 -23.34 -4.32
CA ALA A 108 -20.45 -22.15 -5.08
C ALA A 108 -20.65 -20.95 -4.14
N THR A 109 -19.73 -19.99 -4.22
CA THR A 109 -19.94 -18.65 -3.70
C THR A 109 -20.01 -17.74 -4.91
N ASP A 110 -21.20 -17.17 -5.12
CA ASP A 110 -21.45 -16.11 -6.10
C ASP A 110 -20.57 -14.91 -5.72
N VAL A 111 -19.38 -14.84 -6.33
CA VAL A 111 -18.54 -13.64 -6.27
C VAL A 111 -18.93 -12.80 -7.46
N ALA A 112 -19.73 -11.77 -7.19
CA ALA A 112 -19.89 -10.66 -8.10
C ALA A 112 -18.50 -10.16 -8.51
N VAL A 113 -18.16 -10.34 -9.78
CA VAL A 113 -16.95 -9.82 -10.40
C VAL A 113 -17.05 -8.30 -10.36
N VAL A 114 -16.48 -7.70 -9.33
CA VAL A 114 -16.14 -6.27 -9.34
C VAL A 114 -15.08 -6.11 -10.43
N PRO A 115 -15.30 -5.28 -11.47
CA PRO A 115 -14.27 -5.03 -12.45
C PRO A 115 -13.11 -4.35 -11.73
N THR A 116 -12.02 -5.09 -11.55
CA THR A 116 -10.71 -4.55 -11.23
C THR A 116 -10.39 -3.55 -12.34
N ARG A 117 -10.48 -2.24 -12.03
CA ARG A 117 -9.85 -1.23 -12.86
C ARG A 117 -8.38 -1.65 -12.97
N ALA A 118 -7.99 -2.03 -14.18
CA ALA A 118 -6.60 -2.27 -14.51
C ALA A 118 -5.82 -1.02 -14.08
N VAL A 119 -4.91 -1.21 -13.12
CA VAL A 119 -3.85 -0.23 -12.89
C VAL A 119 -3.06 -0.25 -14.18
N THR A 120 -3.30 0.74 -15.05
CA THR A 120 -2.44 1.05 -16.19
C THR A 120 -1.10 1.49 -15.62
N THR A 121 -0.22 0.52 -15.40
CA THR A 121 1.21 0.77 -15.26
C THR A 121 1.64 1.46 -16.55
N ILE A 122 2.01 2.73 -16.47
CA ILE A 122 2.57 3.47 -17.59
C ILE A 122 3.97 2.88 -17.81
N PRO A 123 4.21 2.11 -18.89
CA PRO A 123 5.44 1.34 -19.06
C PRO A 123 6.69 2.23 -19.24
N GLU A 124 6.50 3.52 -19.52
CA GLU A 124 7.60 4.46 -19.74
C GLU A 124 8.28 4.95 -18.45
N LEU A 125 7.66 4.77 -17.28
CA LEU A 125 8.27 5.15 -15.99
C LEU A 125 9.14 4.04 -15.38
N ASP A 126 8.91 2.78 -15.74
CA ASP A 126 9.68 1.63 -15.25
C ASP A 126 11.06 1.49 -15.93
N ALA A 127 11.30 2.29 -16.98
CA ALA A 127 12.55 2.33 -17.73
C ALA A 127 13.44 3.53 -17.41
N LEU A 128 12.99 4.47 -16.56
CA LEU A 128 13.84 5.58 -16.13
C LEU A 128 14.88 5.08 -15.15
N LEU A 129 16.15 5.24 -15.53
CA LEU A 129 17.26 5.06 -14.62
C LEU A 129 17.14 6.11 -13.49
N GLU A 130 17.56 5.74 -12.28
CA GLU A 130 17.41 6.54 -11.05
C GLU A 130 17.94 7.99 -11.19
N ASP A 131 18.90 8.20 -12.10
CA ASP A 131 19.50 9.50 -12.39
C ASP A 131 18.61 10.40 -13.28
N GLU A 132 17.81 9.84 -14.18
CA GLU A 132 16.83 10.59 -14.99
C GLU A 132 15.63 11.01 -14.13
N LEU A 133 15.24 10.16 -13.17
CA LEU A 133 14.19 10.47 -12.21
C LEU A 133 14.56 11.70 -11.36
N LYS A 134 15.83 11.84 -10.97
CA LYS A 134 16.34 13.02 -10.24
C LYS A 134 16.27 14.30 -11.06
N LEU A 135 16.49 14.22 -12.38
CA LEU A 135 16.40 15.39 -13.26
C LEU A 135 14.96 15.88 -13.42
N VAL A 136 14.01 14.96 -13.56
CA VAL A 136 12.57 15.30 -13.60
C VAL A 136 12.12 15.86 -12.25
N LEU A 137 12.57 15.27 -11.14
CA LEU A 137 12.24 15.76 -9.80
C LEU A 137 12.81 17.17 -9.58
N ALA A 138 14.05 17.43 -10.00
CA ALA A 138 14.67 18.74 -9.91
C ALA A 138 13.94 19.79 -10.76
N ALA A 139 13.53 19.44 -11.99
CA ALA A 139 12.78 20.34 -12.86
C ALA A 139 11.41 20.74 -12.26
N VAL A 140 10.69 19.80 -11.64
CA VAL A 140 9.41 20.09 -10.96
C VAL A 140 9.62 20.95 -9.70
N GLN A 141 10.78 20.81 -9.04
CA GLN A 141 11.09 21.55 -7.81
C GLN A 141 11.58 22.98 -8.08
N GLU A 142 12.12 23.25 -9.28
CA GLU A 142 12.67 24.54 -9.67
C GLU A 142 11.60 25.51 -10.26
N GLU A 143 10.41 25.00 -10.63
CA GLU A 143 9.36 25.78 -11.32
C GLU A 143 8.26 26.37 -10.41
N ALA A 144 8.43 26.40 -9.09
CA ALA A 144 7.45 27.06 -8.20
C ALA A 144 8.04 28.30 -7.51
N PRO A 145 7.90 29.52 -8.07
CA PRO A 145 7.83 30.69 -7.21
C PRO A 145 6.61 30.49 -6.32
N ALA A 146 6.83 30.24 -5.03
CA ALA A 146 5.76 30.11 -4.06
C ALA A 146 4.79 31.29 -4.26
N PRO A 147 3.52 31.06 -4.68
CA PRO A 147 2.57 32.14 -4.61
C PRO A 147 2.53 32.54 -3.15
N VAL A 148 2.80 33.81 -2.87
CA VAL A 148 2.53 34.39 -1.57
C VAL A 148 1.01 34.30 -1.41
N LEU A 149 0.57 33.16 -0.87
CA LEU A 149 -0.80 32.94 -0.44
C LEU A 149 -0.96 33.79 0.80
N THR A 150 -1.36 35.04 0.59
CA THR A 150 -2.06 35.79 1.63
C THR A 150 -3.17 34.87 2.14
N PRO A 151 -3.31 34.67 3.47
CA PRO A 151 -4.37 33.85 4.03
C PRO A 151 -5.69 34.60 3.89
N GLY A 152 -6.23 34.62 2.67
CA GLY A 152 -7.63 34.88 2.41
C GLY A 152 -8.42 33.60 2.66
N PRO A 153 -9.69 33.69 3.07
CA PRO A 153 -10.55 32.52 3.14
C PRO A 153 -10.58 31.88 1.75
N LEU A 154 -10.13 30.62 1.65
CA LEU A 154 -10.35 29.84 0.44
C LEU A 154 -11.86 29.79 0.21
N PRO A 155 -12.39 30.30 -0.92
CA PRO A 155 -13.81 30.17 -1.21
C PRO A 155 -14.14 28.68 -1.24
N ARG A 156 -15.24 28.28 -0.59
CA ARG A 156 -15.67 26.89 -0.68
C ARG A 156 -16.06 26.64 -2.14
N LEU A 157 -15.87 25.41 -2.61
CA LEU A 157 -16.27 25.03 -3.98
C LEU A 157 -17.76 25.31 -4.25
N ASP A 158 -18.59 25.31 -3.19
CA ASP A 158 -20.02 25.63 -3.25
C ASP A 158 -20.31 27.14 -3.46
N ASP A 159 -19.32 28.01 -3.24
CA ASP A 159 -19.43 29.47 -3.40
C ASP A 159 -18.98 29.94 -4.80
N LEU A 160 -18.46 29.05 -5.63
CA LEU A 160 -17.98 29.38 -6.97
C LEU A 160 -19.14 29.42 -7.96
N THR A 161 -19.19 30.49 -8.76
CA THR A 161 -20.12 30.54 -9.89
C THR A 161 -19.70 29.55 -10.97
N GLU A 162 -20.66 29.12 -11.79
CA GLU A 162 -20.42 28.18 -12.90
C GLU A 162 -19.30 28.67 -13.85
N THR A 163 -19.23 29.99 -14.07
CA THR A 163 -18.15 30.64 -14.83
C THR A 163 -16.78 30.53 -14.18
N GLU A 164 -16.67 30.67 -12.86
CA GLU A 164 -15.40 30.57 -12.13
C GLU A 164 -14.94 29.11 -12.03
N LEU A 165 -15.88 28.18 -11.87
CA LEU A 165 -15.62 26.75 -11.90
C LEU A 165 -15.09 26.31 -13.28
N GLN A 166 -15.72 26.78 -14.36
CA GLN A 166 -15.26 26.50 -15.73
C GLN A 166 -13.86 27.06 -16.00
N GLN A 167 -13.55 28.23 -15.43
CA GLN A 167 -12.23 28.83 -15.57
C GLN A 167 -11.15 28.04 -14.81
N LEU A 168 -11.46 27.51 -13.63
CA LEU A 168 -10.56 26.62 -12.88
C LEU A 168 -10.34 25.28 -13.60
N LEU A 169 -11.41 24.70 -14.16
CA LEU A 169 -11.31 23.46 -14.95
C LEU A 169 -10.41 23.66 -16.17
N ASN A 170 -10.61 24.74 -16.93
CA ASN A 170 -9.78 25.05 -18.10
C ASN A 170 -8.30 25.27 -17.75
N THR A 171 -7.99 25.73 -16.53
CA THR A 171 -6.59 25.90 -16.09
C THR A 171 -5.92 24.60 -15.64
N VAL A 172 -6.68 23.56 -15.29
CA VAL A 172 -6.15 22.25 -14.86
C VAL A 172 -6.08 21.27 -16.04
N GLU A 173 -6.92 21.44 -17.05
CA GLU A 173 -6.96 20.61 -18.27
C GLU A 173 -6.04 21.12 -19.41
N GLY A 174 -5.33 22.23 -19.20
CA GLY A 174 -4.33 22.79 -20.14
C GLY A 174 -2.92 22.28 -19.88
#